data_AF-A0A7W1PCZ7-F1
#
_entry.id   AF-A0A7W1PCZ7-F1
#
_cell.length_a   1.000
_cell.length_b   1.000
_cell.length_c   1.000
_cell.angle_alpha   90.00
_cell.angle_beta   90.00
_cell.angle_gamma   90.00
#
_symmetry.space_group_name_H-M   'P 1'
#
loop_
_entity.id
_entity.type
_entity.pdbx_description
1 polymer ?
#
loop_
_entity_poly.entity_id
_entity_poly.type
_entity_poly.pdbx_seq_one_letter_code
_entity_poly.pdbx_strand_id
1 'polypeptide(L)'
;VVYGYAMELFFAWYSANIYEKYMMFNRLTGPYAWSYWALIFCNGIVPQTLWIKRFRTNTTWLFIMALIVSVGMWLERFVIIVTSLHRDFVPSSWNMYYPTFWDFSTFFGTIGLFITLMFLFIRVLPMISIFEMRTLVPEAKVKGAEGH
;
A
#
# COMPACT_ATOMS: atom_id res chain seq x y z
N VAL A 1 4.19 -2.25 7.98
CA VAL A 1 3.32 -3.31 7.44
C VAL A 1 3.73 -4.70 7.95
N VAL A 2 4.87 -5.28 7.52
CA VAL A 2 5.30 -6.63 7.95
C VAL A 2 5.36 -6.82 9.47
N TYR A 3 5.99 -5.88 10.17
CA TYR A 3 6.01 -5.90 11.64
C TYR A 3 4.61 -5.86 12.26
N GLY A 4 3.71 -5.05 11.71
CA GLY A 4 2.33 -4.94 12.20
C GLY A 4 1.56 -6.26 12.07
N TYR A 5 1.69 -6.95 10.93
CA TYR A 5 1.08 -8.27 10.73
C TYR A 5 1.68 -9.36 11.62
N ALA A 6 3.00 -9.31 11.85
CA ALA A 6 3.66 -10.22 12.79
C ALA A 6 3.14 -10.00 14.22
N MET A 7 2.96 -8.75 14.63
CA MET A 7 2.39 -8.42 15.94
C MET A 7 0.90 -8.79 16.02
N GLU A 8 0.10 -8.59 14.97
CA GLU A 8 -1.30 -9.04 14.95
C GLU A 8 -1.42 -10.56 15.14
N LEU A 9 -0.59 -11.35 14.46
CA LEU A 9 -0.52 -12.80 14.64
C LEU A 9 -0.10 -13.17 16.07
N PHE A 10 0.88 -12.46 16.62
CA PHE A 10 1.37 -12.67 17.98
C PHE A 10 0.29 -12.35 19.02
N PHE A 11 -0.39 -11.21 18.92
CA PHE A 11 -1.46 -10.81 19.83
C PHE A 11 -2.67 -11.74 19.72
N ALA A 12 -3.07 -12.14 18.51
CA ALA A 12 -4.17 -13.10 18.34
C ALA A 12 -3.87 -14.48 18.97
N TRP A 13 -2.59 -14.89 18.97
CA TRP A 13 -2.17 -16.11 19.66
C TRP A 13 -2.07 -15.92 21.19
N TYR A 14 -1.54 -14.78 21.63
CA TYR A 14 -1.33 -14.46 23.05
C TYR A 14 -2.63 -14.16 23.82
N SER A 15 -3.61 -13.54 23.16
CA SER A 15 -4.90 -13.11 23.73
C SER A 15 -5.79 -14.28 24.19
N ALA A 16 -5.53 -15.51 23.72
CA ALA A 16 -6.31 -16.72 24.01
C ALA A 16 -7.83 -16.62 23.69
N ASN A 17 -8.28 -15.55 23.05
CA ASN A 17 -9.66 -15.35 22.65
C ASN A 17 -9.98 -16.19 21.39
N ILE A 18 -11.02 -17.01 21.49
CA ILE A 18 -11.46 -17.92 20.42
C ILE A 18 -11.80 -17.13 19.15
N TYR A 19 -12.38 -15.93 19.29
CA TYR A 19 -12.80 -15.10 18.17
C TYR A 19 -11.60 -14.46 17.43
N GLU A 20 -10.58 -13.99 18.15
CA GLU A 20 -9.36 -13.44 17.52
C GLU A 20 -8.54 -14.51 16.83
N LYS A 21 -8.43 -15.69 17.45
CA LYS A 21 -7.78 -16.85 16.85
C LYS A 21 -8.53 -17.33 15.60
N TYR A 22 -9.87 -17.34 15.64
CA TYR A 22 -10.70 -17.69 14.49
C TYR A 22 -10.58 -16.65 13.36
N MET A 23 -10.54 -15.35 13.70
CA MET A 23 -10.31 -14.28 12.72
C MET A 23 -8.98 -14.47 11.99
N MET A 24 -7.88 -14.75 12.71
CA MET A 24 -6.59 -15.01 12.07
C MET A 24 -6.58 -16.28 11.23
N PHE A 25 -7.20 -17.36 11.71
CA PHE A 25 -7.29 -18.60 10.95
C PHE A 25 -8.12 -18.43 9.66
N ASN A 26 -9.20 -17.64 9.72
CA ASN A 26 -10.03 -17.27 8.57
C ASN A 26 -9.27 -16.36 7.58
N ARG A 27 -8.38 -15.48 8.05
CA ARG A 27 -7.49 -14.71 7.17
C ARG A 27 -6.48 -15.61 6.45
N LEU A 28 -5.96 -16.64 7.11
CA LEU A 28 -4.93 -17.54 6.57
C LEU A 28 -5.47 -18.63 5.63
N THR A 29 -6.64 -19.20 5.93
CA THR A 29 -7.19 -20.39 5.25
C THR A 29 -8.62 -20.20 4.73
N GLY A 30 -9.25 -19.08 5.04
CA GLY A 30 -10.62 -18.80 4.64
C GLY A 30 -10.77 -18.39 3.17
N PRO A 31 -11.98 -18.00 2.77
CA PRO A 31 -12.32 -17.69 1.37
C PRO A 31 -11.56 -16.49 0.80
N TYR A 32 -11.11 -15.57 1.67
CA TYR A 32 -10.27 -14.43 1.30
C TYR A 32 -8.76 -14.69 1.52
N ALA A 33 -8.32 -15.93 1.77
CA ALA A 33 -6.92 -16.24 2.00
C ALA A 33 -6.01 -15.78 0.85
N TRP A 34 -6.46 -15.91 -0.40
CA TRP A 34 -5.73 -15.43 -1.57
C TRP A 34 -5.34 -13.94 -1.44
N SER A 35 -6.23 -13.11 -0.92
CA SER A 35 -6.00 -11.67 -0.74
C SER A 35 -5.00 -11.38 0.38
N TYR A 36 -5.01 -12.19 1.45
CA TYR A 36 -4.05 -12.10 2.55
C TYR A 36 -2.64 -12.53 2.12
N TRP A 37 -2.51 -13.63 1.37
CA TRP A 37 -1.23 -14.08 0.82
C TRP A 37 -0.68 -13.13 -0.24
N ALA A 38 -1.54 -12.60 -1.11
CA ALA A 38 -1.15 -11.57 -2.08
C ALA A 38 -0.63 -10.30 -1.38
N LEU A 39 -1.26 -9.90 -0.27
CA LEU A 39 -0.78 -8.80 0.55
C LEU A 39 0.60 -9.07 1.16
N ILE A 40 0.84 -10.24 1.76
CA ILE A 40 2.16 -10.59 2.30
C ILE A 40 3.21 -10.57 1.20
N PHE A 41 2.86 -11.04 0.00
CA PHE A 41 3.76 -10.96 -1.15
C PHE A 41 4.05 -9.51 -1.56
N CYS A 42 3.02 -8.70 -1.82
CA CYS A 42 3.16 -7.33 -2.35
C CYS A 42 3.75 -6.33 -1.36
N ASN A 43 3.46 -6.43 -0.06
CA ASN A 43 3.97 -5.50 0.95
C ASN A 43 5.10 -6.09 1.79
N GLY A 44 5.21 -7.42 1.86
CA GLY A 44 6.23 -8.09 2.64
C GLY A 44 7.46 -8.43 1.82
N ILE A 45 7.28 -9.20 0.75
CA ILE A 45 8.38 -9.78 -0.04
C ILE A 45 8.90 -8.78 -1.07
N VAL A 46 7.99 -8.15 -1.81
CA VAL A 46 8.33 -7.26 -2.92
C VAL A 46 9.27 -6.13 -2.46
N PRO A 47 9.01 -5.37 -1.36
CA PRO A 47 9.94 -4.33 -0.89
C PRO A 47 11.33 -4.83 -0.48
N GLN A 48 11.48 -6.11 -0.10
CA GLN A 48 12.80 -6.67 0.23
C GLN A 48 13.73 -6.72 -0.98
N THR A 49 13.19 -6.70 -2.20
CA THR A 49 14.00 -6.61 -3.42
C THR A 49 14.80 -5.31 -3.51
N LEU A 50 14.40 -4.25 -2.78
CA LEU A 50 15.12 -2.96 -2.73
C LEU A 50 16.45 -3.03 -1.96
N TRP A 51 16.69 -4.06 -1.15
CA TRP A 51 17.98 -4.27 -0.50
C TRP A 51 19.10 -4.54 -1.50
N ILE A 52 18.74 -5.06 -2.67
CA ILE A 52 19.69 -5.36 -3.74
C ILE A 52 19.91 -4.09 -4.57
N LYS A 53 21.14 -3.58 -4.57
CA LYS A 53 21.53 -2.33 -5.27
C LYS A 53 21.08 -2.31 -6.74
N ARG A 54 21.18 -3.45 -7.44
CA ARG A 54 20.79 -3.60 -8.85
C ARG A 54 19.32 -3.26 -9.13
N PHE A 55 18.43 -3.60 -8.21
CA PHE A 55 16.99 -3.34 -8.34
C PHE A 55 16.63 -1.92 -7.91
N ARG A 56 17.36 -1.33 -6.95
CA ARG A 56 17.16 0.06 -6.52
C ARG A 56 17.66 1.09 -7.52
N THR A 57 18.67 0.79 -8.34
CA THR A 57 19.19 1.74 -9.35
C THR A 57 18.47 1.67 -10.69
N ASN A 58 17.54 0.72 -10.87
CA ASN A 58 16.80 0.56 -12.11
C ASN A 58 15.45 1.27 -12.01
N THR A 59 15.30 2.39 -12.72
CA THR A 59 14.07 3.21 -12.72
C THR A 59 12.83 2.42 -13.15
N THR A 60 12.95 1.53 -14.14
CA THR A 60 11.84 0.71 -14.61
C THR A 60 11.37 -0.26 -13.53
N TRP A 61 12.31 -0.85 -12.79
CA TRP A 61 11.98 -1.73 -11.66
C TRP A 61 11.30 -0.95 -10.54
N LEU A 62 11.83 0.24 -10.19
CA LEU A 62 11.21 1.10 -9.19
C LEU A 62 9.77 1.51 -9.56
N PHE A 63 9.49 1.77 -10.84
CA PHE A 63 8.15 2.10 -11.29
C PHE A 63 7.17 0.92 -11.14
N ILE A 64 7.56 -0.28 -11.61
CA ILE A 64 6.74 -1.49 -11.47
C ILE A 64 6.49 -1.80 -9.99
N MET A 65 7.54 -1.68 -9.17
CA MET A 65 7.47 -1.85 -7.73
C MET A 65 6.50 -0.88 -7.06
N ALA A 66 6.53 0.40 -7.43
CA ALA A 66 5.60 1.40 -6.91
C ALA A 66 4.14 1.01 -7.19
N LEU A 67 3.83 0.54 -8.40
CA LEU A 67 2.49 0.06 -8.74
C LEU A 67 2.07 -1.14 -7.89
N ILE A 68 2.96 -2.14 -7.72
CA ILE A 68 2.69 -3.33 -6.92
C ILE A 68 2.43 -2.96 -5.46
N VAL A 69 3.26 -2.09 -4.88
CA VAL A 69 3.10 -1.64 -3.49
C VAL A 69 1.83 -0.81 -3.33
N SER A 70 1.48 0.07 -4.28
CA SER A 70 0.20 0.80 -4.24
C SER A 70 -1.01 -0.13 -4.23
N VAL A 71 -0.99 -1.18 -5.06
CA VAL A 71 -2.04 -2.22 -5.04
C VAL A 71 -2.01 -3.00 -3.72
N GLY A 72 -0.82 -3.32 -3.19
CA GLY A 72 -0.65 -3.98 -1.90
C GLY A 72 -1.26 -3.18 -0.74
N MET A 73 -1.04 -1.87 -0.69
CA MET A 73 -1.62 -0.98 0.32
C MET A 73 -3.15 -0.89 0.20
N TRP A 74 -3.69 -0.96 -1.01
CA TRP A 74 -5.14 -1.06 -1.20
C TRP A 74 -5.67 -2.42 -0.69
N LEU A 75 -4.98 -3.53 -1.01
CA LEU A 75 -5.30 -4.85 -0.49
C LEU A 75 -5.23 -4.91 1.04
N GLU A 76 -4.32 -4.18 1.68
CA GLU A 76 -4.25 -4.05 3.14
C GLU A 76 -5.57 -3.53 3.72
N ARG A 77 -6.11 -2.46 3.16
CA ARG A 77 -7.37 -1.90 3.62
C ARG A 77 -8.55 -2.82 3.30
N PHE A 78 -8.55 -3.47 2.15
CA PHE A 78 -9.55 -4.47 1.80
C PHE A 78 -9.55 -5.64 2.79
N VAL A 79 -8.38 -6.22 3.08
CA VAL A 79 -8.24 -7.35 4.00
C VAL A 79 -8.68 -6.96 5.41
N ILE A 80 -8.19 -5.84 5.95
CA ILE A 80 -8.54 -5.43 7.33
C ILE A 80 -10.05 -5.21 7.47
N ILE A 81 -10.71 -4.58 6.50
CA ILE A 81 -12.13 -4.27 6.60
C ILE A 81 -12.97 -5.51 6.29
N VAL A 82 -12.83 -6.07 5.08
CA VAL A 82 -13.74 -7.13 4.59
C VAL A 82 -13.57 -8.42 5.38
N THR A 83 -12.33 -8.84 5.69
CA THR A 83 -12.14 -10.11 6.42
C THR A 83 -12.60 -10.03 7.88
N SER A 84 -12.60 -8.83 8.47
CA SER A 84 -13.10 -8.62 9.83
C SER A 84 -14.62 -8.58 9.88
N LEU A 85 -15.29 -7.99 8.87
CA LEU A 85 -16.76 -7.85 8.81
C LEU A 85 -17.50 -9.08 8.26
N HIS A 86 -16.90 -9.87 7.36
CA HIS A 86 -17.62 -11.00 6.75
C HIS A 86 -17.90 -12.15 7.74
N ARG A 87 -17.09 -12.27 8.81
CA ARG A 87 -17.26 -13.27 9.88
C ARG A 87 -17.19 -12.60 11.25
N ASP A 88 -18.31 -12.02 11.65
CA ASP A 88 -18.50 -11.46 13.00
C ASP A 88 -18.78 -12.54 14.05
N PHE A 89 -18.94 -12.11 15.31
CA PHE A 89 -19.18 -12.96 16.48
C PHE A 89 -20.38 -13.91 16.35
N VAL A 90 -21.39 -13.55 15.54
CA VAL A 90 -22.62 -14.35 15.38
C VAL A 90 -22.61 -15.08 14.03
N PRO A 91 -22.65 -16.42 14.00
CA PRO A 91 -22.59 -17.20 12.76
C PRO A 91 -23.73 -16.95 11.76
N SER A 92 -24.90 -16.51 12.23
CA SER A 92 -26.06 -16.23 11.38
C SER A 92 -25.89 -15.00 10.48
N SER A 93 -24.98 -14.09 10.83
CA SER A 93 -24.75 -12.83 10.10
C SER A 93 -23.62 -12.95 9.06
N TRP A 94 -23.07 -14.14 8.88
CA TRP A 94 -21.94 -14.38 8.00
C TRP A 94 -22.35 -14.25 6.53
N ASN A 95 -21.79 -13.26 5.84
CA ASN A 95 -22.08 -12.98 4.44
C ASN A 95 -20.80 -12.63 3.68
N MET A 96 -20.75 -13.04 2.41
CA MET A 96 -19.64 -12.70 1.51
C MET A 96 -19.87 -11.34 0.87
N TYR A 97 -18.79 -10.57 0.75
CA TYR A 97 -18.80 -9.33 -0.01
C TYR A 97 -18.41 -9.63 -1.47
N TYR A 98 -19.34 -9.35 -2.38
CA TYR A 98 -19.10 -9.35 -3.81
C TYR A 98 -19.22 -7.92 -4.33
N PRO A 99 -18.14 -7.31 -4.81
CA PRO A 99 -18.19 -5.95 -5.31
C PRO A 99 -19.08 -5.88 -6.55
N THR A 100 -19.89 -4.83 -6.60
CA THR A 100 -20.78 -4.55 -7.72
C THR A 100 -20.08 -3.67 -8.75
N PHE A 101 -20.69 -3.54 -9.93
CA PHE A 101 -20.20 -2.64 -10.98
C PHE A 101 -20.02 -1.19 -10.47
N TRP A 102 -20.92 -0.72 -9.60
CA TRP A 102 -20.88 0.63 -9.06
C TRP A 102 -19.71 0.88 -8.11
N ASP A 103 -19.27 -0.15 -7.36
CA ASP A 103 -18.11 -0.06 -6.49
C ASP A 103 -16.84 0.20 -7.31
N PHE A 104 -16.64 -0.56 -8.39
CA PHE A 104 -15.52 -0.36 -9.30
C PHE A 104 -15.63 0.95 -10.07
N SER A 105 -16.82 1.31 -10.55
CA SER A 105 -17.04 2.56 -11.28
C SER A 105 -16.70 3.78 -10.42
N THR A 106 -17.10 3.77 -9.15
CA THR A 106 -16.76 4.85 -8.20
C THR A 106 -15.26 4.87 -7.90
N PHE A 107 -14.63 3.71 -7.74
CA PHE A 107 -13.19 3.62 -7.54
C PHE A 107 -12.39 4.18 -8.72
N PHE A 108 -12.69 3.74 -9.95
CA PHE A 108 -12.04 4.29 -11.15
C PHE A 108 -12.40 5.76 -11.39
N GLY A 109 -13.62 6.18 -11.04
CA GLY A 109 -14.07 7.56 -11.09
C GLY A 109 -13.22 8.48 -10.20
N THR A 110 -12.91 8.07 -8.97
CA THR A 110 -12.05 8.87 -8.07
C THR A 110 -10.60 8.96 -8.57
N ILE A 111 -10.05 7.90 -9.16
CA ILE A 111 -8.74 7.93 -9.82
C ILE A 111 -8.76 8.89 -11.02
N GLY A 112 -9.78 8.81 -11.87
CA GLY A 112 -9.95 9.71 -13.01
C GLY A 112 -10.07 11.17 -12.60
N LEU A 113 -10.85 11.45 -11.54
CA LEU A 113 -10.98 12.79 -10.97
C LEU A 113 -9.64 13.29 -10.42
N PHE A 114 -8.89 12.46 -9.68
CA PHE A 114 -7.56 12.81 -9.18
C PHE A 114 -6.60 13.16 -10.31
N ILE A 115 -6.53 12.33 -11.35
CA ILE A 115 -5.66 12.57 -12.51
C ILE A 115 -6.07 13.84 -13.26
N THR A 116 -7.38 14.09 -13.41
CA THR A 116 -7.90 15.29 -14.06
C THR A 116 -7.49 16.55 -13.30
N LEU A 117 -7.66 16.55 -11.97
CA LEU A 117 -7.22 17.66 -11.12
C LEU A 117 -5.71 17.83 -11.11
N MET A 118 -4.95 16.74 -11.13
CA MET A 118 -3.49 16.77 -11.23
C MET A 118 -3.03 17.38 -12.56
N PHE A 119 -3.64 17.02 -13.69
CA PHE A 119 -3.32 17.65 -14.98
C PHE A 119 -3.70 19.12 -15.05
N LEU A 120 -4.84 19.50 -14.46
CA LEU A 120 -5.23 20.90 -14.32
C LEU A 120 -4.18 21.68 -13.50
N PHE A 121 -3.73 21.10 -12.38
CA PHE A 121 -2.71 21.70 -11.52
C PHE A 121 -1.38 21.88 -12.26
N ILE A 122 -0.89 20.85 -12.95
CA ILE A 122 0.35 20.91 -13.74
C ILE A 122 0.26 21.95 -14.86
N ARG A 123 -0.93 22.19 -15.41
CA ARG A 123 -1.14 23.17 -16.47
C ARG A 123 -1.22 24.61 -15.96
N VAL A 124 -1.82 24.83 -14.79
CA VAL A 124 -2.08 26.17 -14.24
C VAL A 124 -0.93 26.67 -13.36
N LEU A 125 -0.23 25.78 -12.65
CA LEU A 125 0.80 26.12 -11.68
C LEU A 125 2.16 25.48 -12.02
N PRO A 126 3.28 26.14 -11.69
CA PRO A 126 4.61 25.56 -11.90
C PRO A 126 4.81 24.34 -10.97
N MET A 127 5.15 23.19 -11.56
CA MET A 127 5.37 21.92 -10.82
C MET A 127 6.53 21.97 -9.81
N ILE A 128 7.49 22.88 -10.00
CA ILE A 128 8.67 23.01 -9.15
C ILE A 128 8.68 24.43 -8.57
N SER A 129 8.87 24.52 -7.25
CA SER A 129 9.07 25.77 -6.53
C SER A 129 10.36 26.45 -7.03
N ILE A 130 10.23 27.47 -7.87
CA ILE A 130 11.38 28.23 -8.41
C ILE A 130 12.19 28.86 -7.27
N PHE A 131 11.53 29.25 -6.18
CA PHE A 131 12.18 29.83 -5.00
C PHE A 131 13.16 28.87 -4.33
N GLU A 132 12.76 27.62 -4.05
CA GLU A 132 13.63 26.62 -3.41
C GLU A 132 14.75 26.14 -4.34
N MET A 133 14.47 26.02 -5.64
CA MET A 133 15.53 25.72 -6.61
C MET A 133 16.61 26.80 -6.64
N ARG A 134 16.25 28.08 -6.45
CA ARG A 134 17.20 29.19 -6.44
C ARG A 134 18.04 29.26 -5.17
N THR A 135 17.61 28.68 -4.04
CA THR A 135 18.42 28.61 -2.80
C THR A 135 19.35 27.40 -2.79
N LEU A 136 18.94 26.27 -3.38
CA LEU A 136 19.75 25.05 -3.46
C LEU A 136 20.91 25.14 -4.48
N VAL A 137 20.72 25.86 -5.59
CA VAL A 137 21.75 26.01 -6.65
C VAL A 137 23.03 26.73 -6.16
N PRO A 138 22.94 27.82 -5.38
CA PRO A 138 24.11 28.45 -4.76
C PRO A 138 24.86 27.53 -3.78
N GLU A 139 24.15 26.81 -2.91
CA GLU A 139 24.75 25.90 -1.93
C GLU A 139 25.50 24.72 -2.59
N ALA A 140 25.01 24.24 -3.73
CA ALA A 140 25.68 23.21 -4.51
C ALA A 140 26.98 23.70 -5.18
N LYS A 141 27.09 25.00 -5.53
CA LYS A 141 28.30 25.58 -6.15
C LYS A 141 29.46 25.75 -5.17
N VAL A 142 29.20 25.97 -3.89
CA VAL A 142 30.25 26.24 -2.88
C VAL A 142 31.08 25.00 -2.56
N LYS A 143 30.55 23.78 -2.74
CA LYS A 143 31.29 22.53 -2.49
C LYS A 143 32.23 22.06 -3.61
N GLY A 144 32.24 22.72 -4.78
CA GLY A 144 33.06 22.33 -5.92
C GLY A 144 34.42 23.03 -6.03
N ALA A 145 34.74 23.97 -5.13
CA ALA A 145 35.92 24.84 -5.24
C ALA A 145 36.99 24.62 -4.15
N GLU A 146 36.80 23.68 -3.22
CA GLU A 146 37.80 23.36 -2.18
C GLU A 146 38.34 21.93 -2.37
N GLY A 147 39.14 21.77 -3.41
CA GLY A 147 39.92 20.56 -3.68
C GLY A 147 41.23 20.92 -4.36
N HIS A 148 42.10 21.61 -3.61
CA HIS A 148 43.55 21.57 -3.81
C HIS A 148 44.12 20.33 -3.12
#